data_AF-A0A2T1ED01-F1
#
_entry.id   AF-A0A2T1ED01-F1
#
_cell.length_a   1.000
_cell.length_b   1.000
_cell.length_c   1.000
_cell.angle_alpha   90.00
_cell.angle_beta   90.00
_cell.angle_gamma   90.00
#
_symmetry.space_group_name_H-M   'P 1'
#
loop_
_entity.id
_entity.type
_entity.pdbx_description
1 polymer ?
#
loop_
_entity_poly.entity_id
_entity_poly.type
_entity_poly.pdbx_seq_one_letter_code
_entity_poly.pdbx_strand_id
1 'polypeptide(L)'
;MTVQGTNTVENNLHKLWEELEAARKMQDDWMNHGVDFVDLYVEDAGGDWLEKWGKCEEELEEIKIKKVDVEAAKVAIGISDFWHTELLETALSSRGDRSQNQCYAGQEVKRKRLSLLGGAIFGAVVTDRLYREYPDLDCDAISTLKSRLADNQKLSEFAQSLNLKELNWRVCCGQETDQIEYNRFLAETFEALLGAIYLEFDRDFFRAGNWLIQKLIEPTMGEHLDLTQQSKGTLENELKRREILGADILEAIAIDYLYNRFPDRNSSQLTRWKNLLGAKEIFPKEFKTKLGSHYLELESNFSRTRDWLVDNFIKTAVDELEDETGDRFIS
;
A
#
# COMPACT_ATOMS: atom_id res chain seq x y z
N MET A 1 -2.88 -24.11 47.27
CA MET A 1 -3.05 -23.16 46.15
C MET A 1 -2.72 -23.93 44.87
N THR A 2 -3.73 -24.27 44.04
CA THR A 2 -3.66 -24.58 42.59
C THR A 2 -4.88 -25.42 42.14
N VAL A 3 -6.10 -24.86 42.02
CA VAL A 3 -7.20 -25.50 41.25
C VAL A 3 -8.22 -24.47 40.72
N GLN A 4 -7.79 -23.37 40.09
CA GLN A 4 -8.75 -22.45 39.43
C GLN A 4 -8.35 -21.98 38.02
N GLY A 5 -7.22 -22.44 37.47
CA GLY A 5 -6.75 -22.02 36.14
C GLY A 5 -7.15 -22.92 34.97
N THR A 6 -7.62 -24.14 35.21
CA THR A 6 -7.85 -25.14 34.15
C THR A 6 -9.26 -25.04 33.53
N ASN A 7 -10.29 -24.75 34.33
CA ASN A 7 -11.69 -24.77 33.87
C ASN A 7 -12.04 -23.65 32.86
N THR A 8 -11.36 -22.50 32.90
CA THR A 8 -11.69 -21.37 32.00
C THR A 8 -11.14 -21.58 30.60
N VAL A 9 -9.97 -22.22 30.49
CA VAL A 9 -9.34 -22.50 29.19
C VAL A 9 -10.05 -23.66 28.49
N GLU A 10 -10.41 -24.71 29.24
CA GLU A 10 -11.18 -25.85 28.69
C GLU A 10 -12.58 -25.43 28.21
N ASN A 11 -13.29 -24.57 28.96
CA ASN A 11 -14.59 -24.06 28.53
C ASN A 11 -14.51 -23.16 27.28
N ASN A 12 -13.48 -22.31 27.19
CA ASN A 12 -13.29 -21.46 26.01
C ASN A 12 -12.90 -22.26 24.78
N LEU A 13 -12.09 -23.32 24.96
CA LEU A 13 -11.77 -24.25 23.87
C LEU A 13 -13.01 -25.01 23.43
N HIS A 14 -13.83 -25.53 24.36
CA HIS A 14 -15.05 -26.24 24.00
C HIS A 14 -16.03 -25.35 23.21
N LYS A 15 -16.18 -24.09 23.61
CA LYS A 15 -17.04 -23.14 22.91
C LYS A 15 -16.50 -22.77 21.51
N LEU A 16 -15.19 -22.57 21.38
CA LEU A 16 -14.53 -22.37 20.08
C LEU A 16 -14.70 -23.59 19.16
N TRP A 17 -14.64 -24.80 19.72
CA TRP A 17 -14.83 -26.04 18.97
C TRP A 17 -16.28 -26.18 18.46
N GLU A 18 -17.28 -25.86 19.29
CA GLU A 18 -18.69 -25.84 18.87
C GLU A 18 -18.96 -24.81 17.76
N GLU A 19 -18.39 -23.61 17.88
CA GLU A 19 -18.51 -22.55 16.87
C GLU A 19 -17.82 -22.94 15.54
N LEU A 20 -16.65 -23.58 15.60
CA LEU A 20 -15.93 -24.09 14.43
C LEU A 20 -16.67 -25.25 13.74
N GLU A 21 -17.28 -26.14 14.52
CA GLU A 21 -18.01 -27.29 14.00
C GLU A 21 -19.32 -26.85 13.33
N ALA A 22 -19.99 -25.84 13.89
CA ALA A 22 -21.15 -25.18 13.27
C ALA A 22 -20.77 -24.47 11.96
N ALA A 23 -19.67 -23.71 11.95
CA ALA A 23 -19.19 -23.03 10.74
C ALA A 23 -18.78 -24.02 9.64
N ARG A 24 -18.15 -25.13 10.01
CA ARG A 24 -17.75 -26.18 9.06
C ARG A 24 -18.95 -26.91 8.48
N LYS A 25 -19.97 -27.19 9.30
CA LYS A 25 -21.23 -27.79 8.83
C LYS A 25 -21.97 -26.83 7.88
N MET A 26 -22.02 -25.54 8.20
CA MET A 26 -22.58 -24.51 7.33
C MET A 26 -21.84 -24.43 5.98
N GLN A 27 -20.51 -24.56 6.00
CA GLN A 27 -19.70 -24.59 4.78
C GLN A 27 -19.98 -25.84 3.93
N ASP A 28 -20.07 -27.02 4.55
CA ASP A 28 -20.38 -28.27 3.85
C ASP A 28 -21.82 -28.26 3.29
N ASP A 29 -22.78 -27.74 4.04
CA ASP A 29 -24.17 -27.61 3.60
C ASP A 29 -24.30 -26.61 2.43
N TRP A 30 -23.53 -25.49 2.45
CA TRP A 30 -23.45 -24.54 1.35
C TRP A 30 -22.83 -25.16 0.09
N MET A 31 -21.77 -25.94 0.24
CA MET A 31 -21.09 -26.63 -0.86
C MET A 31 -21.96 -27.73 -1.50
N ASN A 32 -22.83 -28.38 -0.72
CA ASN A 32 -23.65 -29.49 -1.19
C ASN A 32 -25.05 -29.06 -1.67
N HIS A 33 -25.63 -27.99 -1.12
CA HIS A 33 -27.03 -27.61 -1.33
C HIS A 33 -27.26 -26.19 -1.84
N GLY A 34 -26.22 -25.35 -1.97
CA GLY A 34 -26.34 -23.97 -2.46
C GLY A 34 -26.93 -22.99 -1.43
N VAL A 35 -27.22 -21.75 -1.85
CA VAL A 35 -27.56 -20.62 -0.94
C VAL A 35 -28.97 -20.73 -0.33
N ASP A 36 -29.79 -21.68 -0.80
CA ASP A 36 -31.20 -21.83 -0.43
C ASP A 36 -31.43 -22.51 0.94
N PHE A 37 -30.38 -22.76 1.73
CA PHE A 37 -30.46 -23.50 3.00
C PHE A 37 -30.16 -22.67 4.27
N VAL A 38 -30.09 -21.33 4.15
CA VAL A 38 -29.66 -20.42 5.23
C VAL A 38 -30.73 -20.16 6.31
N ASP A 39 -31.97 -20.59 6.12
CA ASP A 39 -33.07 -20.29 7.08
C ASP A 39 -33.11 -21.17 8.34
N LEU A 40 -32.22 -22.16 8.50
CA LEU A 40 -32.23 -23.08 9.65
C LEU A 40 -31.32 -22.65 10.83
N TYR A 41 -30.58 -21.56 10.70
CA TYR A 41 -29.53 -21.18 11.67
C TYR A 41 -29.71 -19.79 12.32
N VAL A 42 -30.84 -19.10 12.10
CA VAL A 42 -31.12 -17.78 12.67
C VAL A 42 -32.32 -17.85 13.62
N GLU A 43 -32.08 -18.18 14.90
CA GLU A 43 -33.05 -17.97 15.97
C GLU A 43 -32.89 -16.57 16.58
N ASP A 44 -33.18 -15.53 15.79
CA ASP A 44 -33.73 -14.26 16.33
C ASP A 44 -34.57 -13.55 15.25
N ALA A 45 -35.54 -14.28 14.70
CA ALA A 45 -36.57 -13.76 13.81
C ALA A 45 -37.73 -13.09 14.59
N GLY A 46 -37.44 -12.44 15.73
CA GLY A 46 -38.41 -11.71 16.54
C GLY A 46 -38.14 -10.21 16.67
N GLY A 47 -37.02 -9.71 16.14
CA GLY A 47 -36.73 -8.29 16.10
C GLY A 47 -37.59 -7.55 15.07
N ASP A 48 -37.89 -6.29 15.36
CA ASP A 48 -38.64 -5.33 14.52
C ASP A 48 -37.90 -4.96 13.20
N TRP A 49 -36.97 -5.80 12.76
CA TRP A 49 -36.13 -5.59 11.59
C TRP A 49 -36.95 -5.66 10.30
N LEU A 50 -37.99 -6.49 10.25
CA LEU A 50 -38.93 -6.59 9.12
C LEU A 50 -39.87 -5.37 9.01
N GLU A 51 -40.25 -4.72 10.11
CA GLU A 51 -41.05 -3.47 10.08
C GLU A 51 -40.21 -2.21 9.79
N LYS A 52 -38.88 -2.32 9.95
CA LYS A 52 -37.91 -1.29 9.55
C LYS A 52 -37.31 -1.52 8.17
N TRP A 53 -37.41 -2.73 7.63
CA TRP A 53 -37.03 -3.05 6.26
C TRP A 53 -38.02 -2.39 5.29
N GLY A 54 -37.50 -1.43 4.53
CA GLY A 54 -38.27 -0.56 3.63
C GLY A 54 -38.50 0.86 4.17
N LYS A 55 -38.37 1.13 5.48
CA LYS A 55 -38.44 2.51 6.00
C LYS A 55 -37.14 3.31 5.84
N CYS A 56 -36.05 2.66 5.43
CA CYS A 56 -34.84 3.34 4.96
C CYS A 56 -34.93 3.76 3.48
N GLU A 57 -35.98 3.40 2.72
CA GLU A 57 -36.06 3.80 1.30
C GLU A 57 -36.16 5.32 1.11
N GLU A 58 -36.67 6.07 2.09
CA GLU A 58 -36.72 7.54 2.01
C GLU A 58 -35.38 8.23 2.35
N GLU A 59 -34.43 7.55 3.00
CA GLU A 59 -33.05 8.08 3.20
C GLU A 59 -32.05 7.53 2.16
N LEU A 60 -32.46 6.57 1.33
CA LEU A 60 -31.65 6.01 0.24
C LEU A 60 -31.74 6.81 -1.06
N GLU A 61 -32.57 7.86 -1.10
CA GLU A 61 -32.52 8.84 -2.18
C GLU A 61 -31.21 9.65 -2.10
N GLU A 62 -30.32 9.36 -3.05
CA GLU A 62 -29.08 10.08 -3.39
C GLU A 62 -27.77 9.66 -2.69
N ILE A 63 -27.40 8.38 -2.74
CA ILE A 63 -25.97 8.07 -3.01
C ILE A 63 -25.72 8.27 -4.51
N LYS A 64 -25.80 9.54 -4.96
CA LYS A 64 -25.24 9.92 -6.25
C LYS A 64 -23.74 9.67 -6.16
N ILE A 65 -23.26 8.61 -6.81
CA ILE A 65 -21.84 8.35 -7.05
C ILE A 65 -21.28 9.59 -7.75
N LYS A 66 -20.70 10.52 -6.99
CA LYS A 66 -20.08 11.70 -7.57
C LYS A 66 -18.77 11.22 -8.21
N LYS A 67 -18.71 11.34 -9.53
CA LYS A 67 -17.49 11.13 -10.30
C LYS A 67 -16.37 12.02 -9.71
N VAL A 68 -15.14 11.49 -9.63
CA VAL A 68 -13.96 12.23 -9.19
C VAL A 68 -13.86 13.52 -10.01
N ASP A 69 -13.71 14.66 -9.34
CA ASP A 69 -13.45 15.92 -10.01
C ASP A 69 -11.97 15.98 -10.40
N VAL A 70 -11.68 15.51 -11.61
CA VAL A 70 -10.32 15.43 -12.16
C VAL A 70 -9.68 16.80 -12.26
N GLU A 71 -10.45 17.86 -12.55
CA GLU A 71 -9.88 19.20 -12.70
C GLU A 71 -9.49 19.77 -11.34
N ALA A 72 -10.34 19.58 -10.33
CA ALA A 72 -9.98 19.93 -8.96
C ALA A 72 -8.77 19.10 -8.48
N ALA A 73 -8.65 17.83 -8.85
CA ALA A 73 -7.50 17.00 -8.53
C ALA A 73 -6.20 17.52 -9.17
N LYS A 74 -6.24 17.92 -10.45
CA LYS A 74 -5.11 18.54 -11.15
C LYS A 74 -4.64 19.83 -10.49
N VAL A 75 -5.59 20.67 -10.07
CA VAL A 75 -5.30 21.92 -9.33
C VAL A 75 -4.69 21.60 -7.98
N ALA A 76 -5.24 20.65 -7.23
CA ALA A 76 -4.76 20.24 -5.91
C ALA A 76 -3.30 19.73 -5.95
N ILE A 77 -2.98 18.86 -6.92
CA ILE A 77 -1.60 18.37 -7.09
C ILE A 77 -0.69 19.40 -7.76
N GLY A 78 -1.23 20.44 -8.39
CA GLY A 78 -0.46 21.46 -9.10
C GLY A 78 0.15 20.96 -10.41
N ILE A 79 -0.53 20.04 -11.10
CA ILE A 79 -0.12 19.50 -12.41
C ILE A 79 -1.31 19.70 -13.37
N SER A 80 -1.31 20.80 -14.12
CA SER A 80 -2.38 21.12 -15.09
C SER A 80 -2.39 20.15 -16.28
N ASP A 81 -1.20 19.81 -16.77
CA ASP A 81 -0.99 18.99 -17.97
C ASP A 81 -0.94 17.50 -17.62
N PHE A 82 -1.86 17.04 -16.77
CA PHE A 82 -2.01 15.62 -16.44
C PHE A 82 -2.91 14.96 -17.50
N TRP A 83 -2.31 14.17 -18.38
CA TRP A 83 -2.96 13.58 -19.56
C TRP A 83 -3.73 12.30 -19.23
N HIS A 84 -3.18 11.43 -18.38
CA HIS A 84 -3.77 10.13 -18.06
C HIS A 84 -4.77 10.21 -16.91
N THR A 85 -5.85 10.96 -17.12
CA THR A 85 -6.86 11.27 -16.09
C THR A 85 -7.45 10.03 -15.37
N GLU A 86 -7.47 8.88 -16.04
CA GLU A 86 -7.87 7.58 -15.48
C GLU A 86 -7.01 7.14 -14.30
N LEU A 87 -5.75 7.56 -14.23
CA LEU A 87 -4.87 7.30 -13.09
C LEU A 87 -5.32 8.07 -11.85
N LEU A 88 -5.76 9.32 -12.02
CA LEU A 88 -6.32 10.13 -10.93
C LEU A 88 -7.68 9.58 -10.48
N GLU A 89 -8.55 9.21 -11.43
CA GLU A 89 -9.83 8.57 -11.12
C GLU A 89 -9.63 7.25 -10.34
N THR A 90 -8.61 6.47 -10.71
CA THR A 90 -8.26 5.22 -10.03
C THR A 90 -7.69 5.49 -8.63
N ALA A 91 -6.72 6.39 -8.52
CA ALA A 91 -6.05 6.72 -7.26
C ALA A 91 -7.04 7.26 -6.22
N LEU A 92 -7.96 8.13 -6.65
CA LEU A 92 -8.94 8.82 -5.80
C LEU A 92 -10.28 8.07 -5.69
N SER A 93 -10.39 6.88 -6.27
CA SER A 93 -11.62 6.09 -6.17
C SER A 93 -11.92 5.71 -4.71
N SER A 94 -13.15 6.00 -4.28
CA SER A 94 -13.60 5.67 -2.92
C SER A 94 -13.74 4.17 -2.72
N ARG A 95 -13.70 3.72 -1.46
CA ARG A 95 -14.04 2.34 -1.11
C ARG A 95 -15.49 2.08 -1.54
N GLY A 96 -15.68 1.23 -2.53
CA GLY A 96 -17.01 0.74 -2.88
C GLY A 96 -17.57 -0.07 -1.71
N ASP A 97 -18.87 0.03 -1.46
CA ASP A 97 -19.53 -0.90 -0.56
C ASP A 97 -19.39 -2.32 -1.13
N ARG A 98 -18.87 -3.25 -0.32
CA ARG A 98 -18.59 -4.65 -0.73
C ARG A 98 -19.88 -5.39 -1.10
N SER A 99 -21.03 -4.83 -0.75
CA SER A 99 -22.33 -5.49 -0.80
C SER A 99 -22.97 -5.58 -2.20
N GLN A 100 -22.60 -4.75 -3.19
CA GLN A 100 -23.49 -4.63 -4.37
C GLN A 100 -22.91 -4.54 -5.80
N ASN A 101 -21.60 -4.57 -6.10
CA ASN A 101 -21.18 -4.50 -7.53
C ASN A 101 -19.77 -5.06 -7.85
N GLN A 102 -19.68 -6.00 -8.80
CA GLN A 102 -18.41 -6.59 -9.30
C GLN A 102 -17.43 -5.55 -9.88
N CYS A 103 -17.93 -4.42 -10.40
CA CYS A 103 -17.10 -3.35 -10.97
C CYS A 103 -16.18 -2.66 -9.93
N TYR A 104 -16.56 -2.65 -8.64
CA TYR A 104 -15.76 -2.00 -7.59
C TYR A 104 -14.55 -2.82 -7.15
N ALA A 105 -14.65 -4.15 -7.22
CA ALA A 105 -13.52 -5.03 -6.91
C ALA A 105 -12.34 -4.76 -7.85
N GLY A 106 -12.60 -4.51 -9.14
CA GLY A 106 -11.57 -4.17 -10.12
C GLY A 106 -10.88 -2.83 -9.84
N GLN A 107 -11.64 -1.79 -9.49
CA GLN A 107 -11.08 -0.47 -9.17
C GLN A 107 -10.27 -0.48 -7.87
N GLU A 108 -10.75 -1.20 -6.84
CA GLU A 108 -9.98 -1.36 -5.59
C GLU A 108 -8.65 -2.08 -5.84
N VAL A 109 -8.64 -3.13 -6.67
CA VAL A 109 -7.41 -3.84 -7.06
C VAL A 109 -6.44 -2.89 -7.76
N LYS A 110 -6.90 -2.10 -8.73
CA LYS A 110 -6.06 -1.13 -9.44
C LYS A 110 -5.51 -0.04 -8.51
N ARG A 111 -6.34 0.53 -7.63
CA ARG A 111 -5.91 1.52 -6.63
C ARG A 111 -4.83 0.96 -5.71
N LYS A 112 -5.03 -0.26 -5.20
CA LYS A 112 -4.05 -0.93 -4.33
C LYS A 112 -2.73 -1.24 -5.05
N ARG A 113 -2.78 -1.54 -6.34
CA ARG A 113 -1.54 -1.67 -7.15
C ARG A 113 -0.82 -0.32 -7.27
N LEU A 114 -1.55 0.77 -7.53
CA LEU A 114 -0.97 2.11 -7.55
C LEU A 114 -0.38 2.51 -6.20
N SER A 115 -1.07 2.21 -5.09
CA SER A 115 -0.56 2.44 -3.73
C SER A 115 0.74 1.68 -3.48
N LEU A 116 0.82 0.39 -3.86
CA LEU A 116 2.05 -0.37 -3.75
C LEU A 116 3.21 0.26 -4.54
N LEU A 117 2.96 0.70 -5.78
CA LEU A 117 3.95 1.39 -6.60
C LEU A 117 4.38 2.71 -5.95
N GLY A 118 3.42 3.54 -5.56
CA GLY A 118 3.69 4.84 -4.96
C GLY A 118 4.41 4.76 -3.62
N GLY A 119 4.07 3.80 -2.76
CA GLY A 119 4.77 3.57 -1.49
C GLY A 119 6.24 3.15 -1.70
N ALA A 120 6.52 2.34 -2.73
CA ALA A 120 7.89 1.97 -3.08
C ALA A 120 8.70 3.17 -3.60
N ILE A 121 8.10 3.99 -4.47
CA ILE A 121 8.72 5.23 -4.98
C ILE A 121 8.92 6.23 -3.84
N PHE A 122 7.94 6.39 -2.95
CA PHE A 122 8.03 7.24 -1.76
C PHE A 122 9.24 6.87 -0.91
N GLY A 123 9.37 5.59 -0.57
CA GLY A 123 10.46 5.08 0.26
C GLY A 123 11.82 5.37 -0.36
N ALA A 124 11.97 5.12 -1.67
CA ALA A 124 13.21 5.39 -2.39
C ALA A 124 13.54 6.89 -2.48
N VAL A 125 12.55 7.76 -2.76
CA VAL A 125 12.77 9.22 -2.83
C VAL A 125 13.19 9.77 -1.46
N VAL A 126 12.49 9.38 -0.39
CA VAL A 126 12.81 9.83 0.98
C VAL A 126 14.22 9.41 1.36
N THR A 127 14.60 8.16 1.11
CA THR A 127 15.94 7.65 1.44
C THR A 127 17.03 8.31 0.59
N ASP A 128 16.82 8.49 -0.73
CA ASP A 128 17.77 9.22 -1.60
C ASP A 128 18.00 10.65 -1.10
N ARG A 129 16.91 11.35 -0.77
CA ARG A 129 16.95 12.72 -0.26
C ARG A 129 17.69 12.81 1.07
N LEU A 130 17.32 11.98 2.04
CA LEU A 130 17.94 11.96 3.37
C LEU A 130 19.43 11.62 3.29
N TYR A 131 19.80 10.63 2.47
CA TYR A 131 21.19 10.22 2.28
C TYR A 131 22.05 11.37 1.73
N ARG A 132 21.54 12.12 0.74
CA ARG A 132 22.26 13.18 0.05
C ARG A 132 22.35 14.48 0.83
N GLU A 133 21.25 14.91 1.44
CA GLU A 133 21.19 16.23 2.11
C GLU A 133 21.73 16.21 3.53
N TYR A 134 21.71 15.05 4.18
CA TYR A 134 22.14 14.90 5.56
C TYR A 134 23.24 13.84 5.65
N PRO A 135 24.47 14.15 5.20
CA PRO A 135 25.60 13.23 5.25
C PRO A 135 25.96 12.79 6.68
N ASP A 136 25.59 13.59 7.68
CA ASP A 136 25.88 13.33 9.10
C ASP A 136 24.86 12.40 9.79
N LEU A 137 23.74 12.06 9.13
CA LEU A 137 22.78 11.10 9.67
C LEU A 137 23.30 9.68 9.53
N ASP A 138 23.19 8.90 10.60
CA ASP A 138 23.42 7.46 10.53
C ASP A 138 22.26 6.70 9.90
N CYS A 139 22.51 5.42 9.63
CA CYS A 139 21.51 4.53 9.04
C CYS A 139 20.23 4.43 9.89
N ASP A 140 20.36 4.44 11.22
CA ASP A 140 19.23 4.28 12.14
C ASP A 140 18.36 5.54 12.16
N ALA A 141 18.97 6.72 12.08
CA ALA A 141 18.28 7.99 11.93
C ALA A 141 17.56 8.09 10.58
N ILE A 142 18.20 7.69 9.48
CA ILE A 142 17.55 7.63 8.15
C ILE A 142 16.32 6.71 8.22
N SER A 143 16.47 5.50 8.77
CA SER A 143 15.38 4.54 8.93
C SER A 143 14.25 5.07 9.80
N THR A 144 14.57 5.74 10.91
CA THR A 144 13.60 6.33 11.83
C THR A 144 12.82 7.49 11.20
N LEU A 145 13.50 8.37 10.47
CA LEU A 145 12.84 9.48 9.79
C LEU A 145 11.96 8.97 8.65
N LYS A 146 12.45 7.99 7.88
CA LYS A 146 11.67 7.33 6.83
C LYS A 146 10.39 6.70 7.39
N SER A 147 10.48 5.94 8.49
CA SER A 147 9.30 5.29 9.08
C SER A 147 8.29 6.29 9.63
N ARG A 148 8.75 7.39 10.24
CA ARG A 148 7.87 8.49 10.67
C ARG A 148 7.16 9.14 9.50
N LEU A 149 7.86 9.41 8.40
CA LEU A 149 7.27 10.02 7.19
C LEU A 149 6.30 9.09 6.48
N ALA A 150 6.54 7.77 6.54
CA ALA A 150 5.69 6.74 5.96
C ALA A 150 4.54 6.29 6.89
N ASP A 151 4.39 6.91 8.07
CA ASP A 151 3.32 6.54 9.00
C ASP A 151 1.94 6.93 8.46
N ASN A 152 0.94 6.08 8.66
CA ASN A 152 -0.41 6.29 8.16
C ASN A 152 -1.03 7.60 8.65
N GLN A 153 -0.72 8.04 9.88
CA GLN A 153 -1.19 9.32 10.37
C GLN A 153 -0.58 10.47 9.57
N LYS A 154 0.74 10.42 9.33
CA LYS A 154 1.46 11.47 8.58
C LYS A 154 1.01 11.52 7.12
N LEU A 155 0.93 10.37 6.46
CA LEU A 155 0.43 10.28 5.08
C LEU A 155 -1.04 10.73 4.97
N SER A 156 -1.87 10.47 6.00
CA SER A 156 -3.25 10.99 6.08
C SER A 156 -3.30 12.51 6.24
N GLU A 157 -2.46 13.09 7.10
CA GLU A 157 -2.33 14.54 7.26
C GLU A 157 -1.93 15.21 5.93
N PHE A 158 -1.03 14.58 5.17
CA PHE A 158 -0.62 15.04 3.85
C PHE A 158 -1.70 14.90 2.78
N ALA A 159 -2.44 13.80 2.78
CA ALA A 159 -3.61 13.66 1.91
C ALA A 159 -4.63 14.78 2.17
N GLN A 160 -4.78 15.19 3.43
CA GLN A 160 -5.68 16.27 3.83
C GLN A 160 -5.17 17.66 3.43
N SER A 161 -3.86 17.91 3.53
CA SER A 161 -3.27 19.22 3.15
C SER A 161 -3.37 19.52 1.66
N LEU A 162 -3.45 18.49 0.82
CA LEU A 162 -3.75 18.59 -0.61
C LEU A 162 -5.24 18.84 -0.89
N ASN A 163 -6.07 19.06 0.14
CA ASN A 163 -7.53 19.18 0.03
C ASN A 163 -8.19 17.97 -0.67
N LEU A 164 -7.59 16.78 -0.61
CA LEU A 164 -8.19 15.58 -1.22
C LEU A 164 -9.55 15.23 -0.63
N LYS A 165 -9.85 15.71 0.59
CA LYS A 165 -11.16 15.57 1.24
C LYS A 165 -12.29 16.28 0.46
N GLU A 166 -11.97 17.36 -0.24
CA GLU A 166 -12.94 18.15 -1.01
C GLU A 166 -13.21 17.53 -2.40
N LEU A 167 -12.39 16.57 -2.84
CA LEU A 167 -12.53 15.87 -4.13
C LEU A 167 -13.64 14.79 -4.14
N ASN A 168 -14.70 14.98 -3.36
CA ASN A 168 -15.86 14.06 -3.18
C ASN A 168 -15.52 12.65 -2.70
N TRP A 169 -14.62 12.56 -1.73
CA TRP A 169 -14.39 11.32 -1.03
C TRP A 169 -15.50 11.05 0.00
N ARG A 170 -16.30 10.01 -0.22
CA ARG A 170 -17.06 9.38 0.87
C ARG A 170 -16.48 7.99 1.09
N VAL A 171 -15.79 7.78 2.23
CA VAL A 171 -15.79 6.45 2.84
C VAL A 171 -17.26 6.10 3.04
N CYS A 172 -17.72 4.95 2.52
CA CYS A 172 -19.07 4.46 2.82
C CYS A 172 -19.22 4.36 4.34
N CYS A 173 -19.84 5.37 4.93
CA CYS A 173 -20.16 5.43 6.34
C CYS A 173 -21.43 4.61 6.58
N GLY A 174 -21.25 3.31 6.83
CA GLY A 174 -22.16 2.58 7.69
C GLY A 174 -21.52 2.50 9.07
N GLN A 175 -21.97 3.38 9.99
CA GLN A 175 -21.68 3.41 11.45
C GLN A 175 -20.20 3.41 11.90
N GLU A 176 -19.82 4.44 12.66
CA GLU A 176 -18.58 4.54 13.47
C GLU A 176 -17.30 3.97 12.83
N THR A 177 -16.86 4.55 11.70
CA THR A 177 -15.57 4.17 11.13
C THR A 177 -14.44 4.60 12.09
N ASP A 178 -13.67 3.63 12.58
CA ASP A 178 -12.48 3.88 13.40
C ASP A 178 -11.55 4.87 12.68
N GLN A 179 -11.14 5.93 13.39
CA GLN A 179 -10.21 6.96 12.89
C GLN A 179 -8.92 6.34 12.33
N ILE A 180 -8.50 5.19 12.88
CA ILE A 180 -7.33 4.44 12.40
C ILE A 180 -7.57 3.91 10.98
N GLU A 181 -8.74 3.34 10.71
CA GLU A 181 -9.08 2.81 9.39
C GLU A 181 -9.21 3.93 8.36
N TYR A 182 -9.78 5.07 8.77
CA TYR A 182 -9.85 6.27 7.94
C TYR A 182 -8.45 6.79 7.56
N ASN A 183 -7.54 6.90 8.54
CA ASN A 183 -6.16 7.33 8.30
C ASN A 183 -5.41 6.37 7.38
N ARG A 184 -5.56 5.04 7.59
CA ARG A 184 -4.96 4.04 6.70
C ARG A 184 -5.43 4.20 5.25
N PHE A 185 -6.73 4.40 5.05
CA PHE A 185 -7.26 4.55 3.69
C PHE A 185 -6.70 5.82 3.02
N LEU A 186 -6.67 6.95 3.74
CA LEU A 186 -6.10 8.20 3.22
C LEU A 186 -4.62 8.05 2.89
N ALA A 187 -3.85 7.36 3.73
CA ALA A 187 -2.45 7.05 3.48
C ALA A 187 -2.27 6.24 2.19
N GLU A 188 -3.00 5.12 2.05
CA GLU A 188 -2.97 4.31 0.81
C GLU A 188 -3.36 5.12 -0.43
N THR A 189 -4.28 6.08 -0.28
CA THR A 189 -4.74 6.91 -1.40
C THR A 189 -3.70 7.94 -1.79
N PHE A 190 -3.02 8.54 -0.81
CA PHE A 190 -1.88 9.39 -1.08
C PHE A 190 -0.76 8.62 -1.81
N GLU A 191 -0.45 7.41 -1.37
CA GLU A 191 0.51 6.56 -2.09
C GLU A 191 0.01 6.24 -3.50
N ALA A 192 -1.28 5.92 -3.68
CA ALA A 192 -1.84 5.67 -5.00
C ALA A 192 -1.75 6.89 -5.92
N LEU A 193 -1.94 8.09 -5.36
CA LEU A 193 -1.78 9.36 -6.07
C LEU A 193 -0.32 9.59 -6.49
N LEU A 194 0.64 9.31 -5.60
CA LEU A 194 2.06 9.37 -5.94
C LEU A 194 2.41 8.37 -7.05
N GLY A 195 1.86 7.16 -6.99
CA GLY A 195 1.99 6.15 -8.04
C GLY A 195 1.43 6.64 -9.38
N ALA A 196 0.26 7.29 -9.37
CA ALA A 196 -0.34 7.91 -10.55
C ALA A 196 0.55 9.02 -11.14
N ILE A 197 1.11 9.91 -10.30
CA ILE A 197 2.01 10.99 -10.72
C ILE A 197 3.30 10.43 -11.31
N TYR A 198 3.87 9.40 -10.70
CA TYR A 198 5.07 8.73 -11.22
C TYR A 198 4.84 8.14 -12.61
N LEU A 199 3.69 7.51 -12.84
CA LEU A 199 3.31 6.99 -14.17
C LEU A 199 3.01 8.11 -15.18
N GLU A 200 2.36 9.20 -14.76
CA GLU A 200 2.10 10.37 -15.61
C GLU A 200 3.39 11.01 -16.11
N PHE A 201 4.44 11.02 -15.29
CA PHE A 201 5.76 11.48 -15.68
C PHE A 201 6.60 10.43 -16.42
N ASP A 202 5.96 9.43 -17.03
CA ASP A 202 6.61 8.36 -17.77
C ASP A 202 7.71 7.66 -16.94
N ARG A 203 7.39 7.40 -15.67
CA ARG A 203 8.29 6.75 -14.70
C ARG A 203 9.57 7.56 -14.42
N ASP A 204 9.52 8.88 -14.59
CA ASP A 204 10.60 9.78 -14.19
C ASP A 204 10.61 9.97 -12.66
N PHE A 205 11.50 9.20 -12.03
CA PHE A 205 11.73 9.22 -10.58
C PHE A 205 12.07 10.61 -10.04
N PHE A 206 12.86 11.41 -10.78
CA PHE A 206 13.27 12.72 -10.31
C PHE A 206 12.12 13.72 -10.35
N ARG A 207 11.31 13.70 -11.42
CA ARG A 207 10.12 14.57 -11.50
C ARG A 207 9.09 14.23 -10.43
N ALA A 208 8.80 12.94 -10.22
CA ALA A 208 7.89 12.49 -9.18
C ALA A 208 8.45 12.81 -7.77
N GLY A 209 9.76 12.58 -7.57
CA GLY A 209 10.43 12.87 -6.31
C GLY A 209 10.48 14.36 -5.98
N ASN A 210 10.74 15.23 -6.96
CA ASN A 210 10.70 16.68 -6.76
C ASN A 210 9.30 17.16 -6.40
N TRP A 211 8.27 16.64 -7.06
CA TRP A 211 6.89 16.94 -6.70
C TRP A 211 6.61 16.56 -5.24
N LEU A 212 7.01 15.34 -4.85
CA LEU A 212 6.88 14.86 -3.47
C LEU A 212 7.63 15.76 -2.49
N ILE A 213 8.89 16.10 -2.78
CA ILE A 213 9.72 16.92 -1.90
C ILE A 213 9.12 18.31 -1.70
N GLN A 214 8.73 18.98 -2.78
CA GLN A 214 8.18 20.34 -2.74
C GLN A 214 6.82 20.41 -2.04
N LYS A 215 5.96 19.40 -2.23
CA LYS A 215 4.61 19.38 -1.65
C LYS A 215 4.58 18.86 -0.21
N LEU A 216 5.49 17.94 0.13
CA LEU A 216 5.43 17.16 1.36
C LEU A 216 6.56 17.47 2.32
N ILE A 217 7.79 17.41 1.81
CA ILE A 217 8.98 17.35 2.63
C ILE A 217 9.36 18.78 3.04
N GLU A 218 9.54 19.69 2.10
CA GLU A 218 9.94 21.08 2.40
C GLU A 218 9.02 21.79 3.41
N PRO A 219 7.68 21.68 3.35
CA PRO A 219 6.81 22.30 4.34
C PRO A 219 6.89 21.68 5.75
N THR A 220 7.26 20.39 5.84
CA THR A 220 7.16 19.60 7.09
C THR A 220 8.52 19.33 7.74
N MET A 221 9.62 19.59 7.03
CA MET A 221 10.98 19.30 7.50
C MET A 221 11.37 20.06 8.77
N GLY A 222 10.83 21.26 8.99
CA GLY A 222 11.07 22.02 10.22
C GLY A 222 10.54 21.35 11.49
N GLU A 223 9.55 20.45 11.38
CA GLU A 223 8.92 19.77 12.52
C GLU A 223 9.51 18.39 12.81
N HIS A 224 10.21 17.79 11.84
CA HIS A 224 10.69 16.41 11.91
C HIS A 224 12.20 16.28 12.10
N LEU A 225 12.96 17.36 11.92
CA LEU A 225 14.39 17.41 12.17
C LEU A 225 14.72 17.58 13.65
N ASP A 226 14.28 16.64 14.49
CA ASP A 226 14.84 16.49 15.82
C ASP A 226 16.14 15.67 15.71
N LEU A 227 17.21 16.36 15.30
CA LEU A 227 18.54 15.85 14.92
C LEU A 227 19.36 15.24 16.09
N THR A 228 18.71 14.60 17.05
CA THR A 228 19.36 14.12 18.29
C THR A 228 20.29 12.93 18.12
N GLN A 229 20.42 12.36 16.91
CA GLN A 229 21.36 11.28 16.61
C GLN A 229 22.26 11.64 15.42
N GLN A 230 23.28 12.44 15.70
CA GLN A 230 24.43 12.66 14.84
C GLN A 230 25.51 11.65 15.23
N SER A 231 25.89 10.77 14.31
CA SER A 231 27.00 9.84 14.51
C SER A 231 28.27 10.39 13.87
N LYS A 232 29.43 10.20 14.51
CA LYS A 232 30.72 10.47 13.84
C LYS A 232 30.84 9.52 12.65
N GLY A 233 31.07 10.06 11.45
CA GLY A 233 31.20 9.30 10.19
C GLY A 233 32.24 8.19 10.27
N THR A 234 31.79 6.97 10.59
CA THR A 234 32.60 5.75 10.49
C THR A 234 32.36 5.08 9.14
N LEU A 235 33.36 4.35 8.64
CA LEU A 235 33.21 3.56 7.43
C LEU A 235 32.07 2.53 7.56
N GLU A 236 31.90 1.94 8.75
CA GLU A 236 30.81 1.00 9.02
C GLU A 236 29.43 1.66 8.90
N ASN A 237 29.27 2.87 9.43
CA ASN A 237 28.02 3.62 9.29
C ASN A 237 27.73 3.92 7.82
N GLU A 238 28.74 4.36 7.07
CA GLU A 238 28.58 4.66 5.65
C GLU A 238 28.16 3.43 4.82
N LEU A 239 28.71 2.25 5.11
CA LEU A 239 28.29 1.00 4.47
C LEU A 239 26.82 0.67 4.78
N LYS A 240 26.36 0.88 6.02
CA LYS A 240 24.94 0.70 6.40
C LYS A 240 24.03 1.71 5.70
N ARG A 241 24.45 2.99 5.60
CA ARG A 241 23.73 4.03 4.85
C ARG A 241 23.55 3.66 3.37
N ARG A 242 24.60 3.09 2.75
CA ARG A 242 24.50 2.58 1.38
C ARG A 242 23.62 1.33 1.27
N GLU A 243 23.60 0.48 2.30
CA GLU A 243 22.73 -0.69 2.34
C GLU A 243 21.26 -0.30 2.35
N ILE A 244 20.84 0.65 3.21
CA ILE A 244 19.44 1.13 3.23
C ILE A 244 19.06 1.83 1.92
N LEU A 245 19.97 2.64 1.35
CA LEU A 245 19.76 3.28 0.05
C LEU A 245 19.56 2.23 -1.07
N GLY A 246 20.46 1.27 -1.17
CA GLY A 246 20.35 0.22 -2.19
C GLY A 246 19.15 -0.70 -1.98
N ALA A 247 18.73 -0.94 -0.74
CA ALA A 247 17.52 -1.70 -0.43
C ALA A 247 16.26 -1.02 -0.99
N ASP A 248 16.13 0.29 -0.77
CA ASP A 248 14.96 1.05 -1.21
C ASP A 248 14.93 1.26 -2.72
N ILE A 249 16.10 1.50 -3.33
CA ILE A 249 16.22 1.57 -4.79
C ILE A 249 15.87 0.23 -5.44
N LEU A 250 16.34 -0.90 -4.88
CA LEU A 250 15.95 -2.23 -5.34
C LEU A 250 14.44 -2.46 -5.23
N GLU A 251 13.84 -2.09 -4.10
CA GLU A 251 12.40 -2.26 -3.88
C GLU A 251 11.57 -1.45 -4.89
N ALA A 252 11.92 -0.18 -5.10
CA ALA A 252 11.27 0.68 -6.08
C ALA A 252 11.36 0.10 -7.50
N ILE A 253 12.56 -0.29 -7.94
CA ILE A 253 12.77 -0.85 -9.29
C ILE A 253 12.06 -2.20 -9.45
N ALA A 254 12.13 -3.08 -8.45
CA ALA A 254 11.48 -4.38 -8.50
C ALA A 254 9.96 -4.25 -8.58
N ILE A 255 9.36 -3.38 -7.75
CA ILE A 255 7.91 -3.13 -7.79
C ILE A 255 7.50 -2.47 -9.11
N ASP A 256 8.27 -1.49 -9.61
CA ASP A 256 8.03 -0.86 -10.91
C ASP A 256 8.02 -1.88 -12.06
N TYR A 257 9.04 -2.74 -12.09
CA TYR A 257 9.16 -3.81 -13.08
C TYR A 257 7.99 -4.80 -12.99
N LEU A 258 7.68 -5.29 -11.79
CA LEU A 258 6.58 -6.24 -11.57
C LEU A 258 5.21 -5.63 -11.90
N TYR A 259 4.99 -4.36 -11.55
CA TYR A 259 3.78 -3.62 -11.86
C TYR A 259 3.56 -3.56 -13.38
N ASN A 260 4.62 -3.28 -14.15
CA ASN A 260 4.55 -3.20 -15.60
C ASN A 260 4.45 -4.58 -16.27
N ARG A 261 5.21 -5.57 -15.78
CA ARG A 261 5.28 -6.92 -16.34
C ARG A 261 3.97 -7.70 -16.15
N PHE A 262 3.27 -7.49 -15.03
CA PHE A 262 2.09 -8.27 -14.67
C PHE A 262 0.85 -7.37 -14.46
N PRO A 263 0.16 -6.92 -15.54
CA PRO A 263 -1.00 -6.04 -15.47
C PRO A 263 -2.24 -6.67 -14.80
N ASP A 264 -2.30 -7.99 -14.70
CA ASP A 264 -3.47 -8.70 -14.13
C ASP A 264 -3.30 -9.09 -12.64
N ARG A 265 -2.08 -8.98 -12.09
CA ARG A 265 -1.79 -9.39 -10.70
C ARG A 265 -2.22 -8.32 -9.68
N ASN A 266 -2.85 -8.70 -8.58
CA ASN A 266 -3.16 -7.74 -7.51
C ASN A 266 -1.92 -7.36 -6.69
N SER A 267 -2.01 -6.32 -5.85
CA SER A 267 -0.89 -5.83 -5.04
C SER A 267 -0.28 -6.90 -4.13
N SER A 268 -1.09 -7.76 -3.51
CA SER A 268 -0.59 -8.85 -2.65
C SER A 268 0.27 -9.85 -3.42
N GLN A 269 -0.13 -10.17 -4.66
CA GLN A 269 0.68 -11.02 -5.54
C GLN A 269 2.00 -10.34 -5.91
N LEU A 270 1.98 -9.04 -6.27
CA LEU A 270 3.21 -8.28 -6.57
C LEU A 270 4.14 -8.22 -5.36
N THR A 271 3.62 -7.98 -4.15
CA THR A 271 4.39 -8.00 -2.89
C THR A 271 5.02 -9.36 -2.64
N ARG A 272 4.27 -10.46 -2.86
CA ARG A 272 4.81 -11.81 -2.73
C ARG A 272 5.96 -12.05 -3.72
N TRP A 273 5.79 -11.66 -4.98
CA TRP A 273 6.84 -11.78 -5.99
C TRP A 273 8.07 -10.95 -5.64
N LYS A 274 7.89 -9.72 -5.14
CA LYS A 274 8.99 -8.89 -4.63
C LYS A 274 9.75 -9.59 -3.49
N ASN A 275 9.05 -10.21 -2.56
CA ASN A 275 9.67 -10.94 -1.46
C ASN A 275 10.43 -12.19 -1.94
N LEU A 276 9.88 -12.92 -2.92
CA LEU A 276 10.56 -14.06 -3.55
C LEU A 276 11.83 -13.63 -4.28
N LEU A 277 11.78 -12.52 -5.03
CA LEU A 277 12.97 -11.92 -5.65
C LEU A 277 14.03 -11.60 -4.60
N GLY A 278 13.65 -10.91 -3.52
CA GLY A 278 14.60 -10.56 -2.44
C GLY A 278 15.20 -11.76 -1.69
N ALA A 279 14.57 -12.94 -1.77
CA ALA A 279 15.05 -14.18 -1.15
C ALA A 279 15.91 -15.05 -2.07
N LYS A 280 15.97 -14.77 -3.37
CA LYS A 280 16.80 -15.51 -4.33
C LYS A 280 18.28 -15.31 -4.02
N GLU A 281 19.06 -16.38 -4.18
CA GLU A 281 20.52 -16.39 -3.94
C GLU A 281 21.31 -15.45 -4.87
N ILE A 282 20.67 -14.95 -5.92
CA ILE A 282 21.22 -13.99 -6.89
C ILE A 282 21.60 -12.67 -6.22
N PHE A 283 20.98 -12.35 -5.07
CA PHE A 283 21.32 -11.19 -4.25
C PHE A 283 22.19 -11.62 -3.06
N PRO A 284 23.53 -11.59 -3.19
CA PRO A 284 24.41 -11.90 -2.07
C PRO A 284 24.18 -10.93 -0.90
N LYS A 285 24.65 -11.29 0.30
CA LYS A 285 24.44 -10.50 1.53
C LYS A 285 24.83 -9.01 1.39
N GLU A 286 25.87 -8.70 0.61
CA GLU A 286 26.35 -7.34 0.37
C GLU A 286 25.70 -6.63 -0.84
N PHE A 287 24.76 -7.28 -1.54
CA PHE A 287 24.20 -6.80 -2.79
C PHE A 287 23.59 -5.41 -2.63
N LYS A 288 22.80 -5.20 -1.59
CA LYS A 288 22.14 -3.92 -1.31
C LYS A 288 23.17 -2.80 -1.10
N THR A 289 24.22 -3.04 -0.32
CA THR A 289 25.32 -2.08 -0.13
C THR A 289 26.05 -1.77 -1.44
N LYS A 290 26.30 -2.77 -2.28
CA LYS A 290 26.94 -2.60 -3.60
C LYS A 290 26.03 -1.84 -4.56
N LEU A 291 24.73 -2.14 -4.56
CA LEU A 291 23.73 -1.43 -5.35
C LEU A 291 23.63 0.03 -4.94
N GLY A 292 23.61 0.32 -3.63
CA GLY A 292 23.65 1.69 -3.13
C GLY A 292 24.92 2.43 -3.58
N SER A 293 26.09 1.77 -3.53
CA SER A 293 27.34 2.34 -4.06
C SER A 293 27.25 2.60 -5.57
N HIS A 294 26.75 1.65 -6.34
CA HIS A 294 26.60 1.76 -7.79
C HIS A 294 25.62 2.87 -8.20
N TYR A 295 24.50 3.00 -7.49
CA TYR A 295 23.54 4.07 -7.70
C TYR A 295 24.18 5.46 -7.49
N LEU A 296 25.05 5.62 -6.49
CA LEU A 296 25.80 6.85 -6.26
C LEU A 296 26.89 7.09 -7.31
N GLU A 297 27.59 6.05 -7.78
CA GLU A 297 28.54 6.13 -8.90
C GLU A 297 27.87 6.59 -10.19
N LEU A 298 26.59 6.27 -10.37
CA LEU A 298 25.74 6.77 -11.45
C LEU A 298 25.13 8.14 -11.16
N GLU A 299 25.64 8.89 -10.19
CA GLU A 299 25.17 10.22 -9.81
C GLU A 299 23.70 10.24 -9.37
N SER A 300 23.25 9.21 -8.65
CA SER A 300 21.85 9.03 -8.25
C SER A 300 20.88 8.96 -9.44
N ASN A 301 21.35 8.47 -10.60
CA ASN A 301 20.51 8.33 -11.78
C ASN A 301 19.65 7.06 -11.72
N PHE A 302 18.44 7.20 -11.19
CA PHE A 302 17.49 6.10 -11.03
C PHE A 302 17.21 5.33 -12.33
N SER A 303 17.07 6.01 -13.47
CA SER A 303 16.77 5.35 -14.75
C SER A 303 17.93 4.46 -15.21
N ARG A 304 19.18 4.95 -15.12
CA ARG A 304 20.36 4.13 -15.46
C ARG A 304 20.52 2.95 -14.52
N THR A 305 20.29 3.15 -13.23
CA THR A 305 20.34 2.07 -12.24
C THR A 305 19.22 1.05 -12.47
N ARG A 306 18.00 1.49 -12.81
CA ARG A 306 16.87 0.65 -13.19
C ARG A 306 17.23 -0.23 -14.38
N ASP A 307 17.67 0.36 -15.48
CA ASP A 307 17.97 -0.37 -16.70
C ASP A 307 19.07 -1.41 -16.45
N TRP A 308 20.15 -1.03 -15.76
CA TRP A 308 21.22 -1.96 -15.37
C TRP A 308 20.72 -3.09 -14.47
N LEU A 309 19.94 -2.78 -13.43
CA LEU A 309 19.46 -3.77 -12.45
C LEU A 309 18.45 -4.74 -13.07
N VAL A 310 17.59 -4.23 -13.95
CA VAL A 310 16.60 -5.04 -14.68
C VAL A 310 17.29 -6.00 -15.63
N ASP A 311 18.22 -5.51 -16.46
CA ASP A 311 18.86 -6.31 -17.50
C ASP A 311 19.79 -7.38 -16.94
N ASN A 312 20.44 -7.11 -15.80
CA ASN A 312 21.44 -8.03 -15.24
C ASN A 312 20.88 -8.98 -14.17
N PHE A 313 19.79 -8.63 -13.49
CA PHE A 313 19.31 -9.39 -12.33
C PHE A 313 17.81 -9.65 -12.36
N ILE A 314 16.98 -8.60 -12.38
CA ILE A 314 15.54 -8.75 -12.10
C ILE A 314 14.83 -9.54 -13.20
N LYS A 315 15.13 -9.27 -14.48
CA LYS A 315 14.44 -9.94 -15.59
C LYS A 315 14.62 -11.45 -15.51
N THR A 316 15.86 -11.92 -15.47
CA THR A 316 16.18 -13.36 -15.36
C THR A 316 15.58 -13.98 -14.10
N ALA A 317 15.66 -13.28 -12.95
CA ALA A 317 15.09 -13.78 -11.70
C ALA A 317 13.56 -13.92 -11.76
N VAL A 318 12.87 -13.00 -12.43
CA VAL A 318 11.42 -13.06 -12.63
C VAL A 318 11.05 -14.19 -13.59
N ASP A 319 11.79 -14.36 -14.69
CA ASP A 319 11.55 -15.44 -15.66
C ASP A 319 11.74 -16.82 -14.98
N GLU A 320 12.78 -17.01 -14.17
CA GLU A 320 12.96 -18.23 -13.38
C GLU A 320 11.83 -18.47 -12.36
N LEU A 321 11.36 -17.42 -11.68
CA LEU A 321 10.24 -17.53 -10.75
C LEU A 321 8.95 -17.90 -11.47
N GLU A 322 8.74 -17.41 -12.69
CA GLU A 322 7.60 -17.75 -13.53
C GLU A 322 7.61 -19.24 -13.90
N ASP A 323 8.77 -19.76 -14.30
CA ASP A 323 8.98 -21.18 -14.60
C ASP A 323 8.79 -22.08 -13.36
N GLU A 324 9.35 -21.68 -12.20
CA GLU A 324 9.24 -22.43 -10.94
C GLU A 324 7.81 -22.46 -10.38
N THR A 325 7.04 -21.38 -10.59
CA THR A 325 5.68 -21.24 -10.07
C THR A 325 4.59 -21.76 -11.01
N GLY A 326 4.97 -22.30 -12.17
CA GLY A 326 4.08 -22.79 -13.24
C GLY A 326 2.75 -23.40 -12.77
N ASP A 327 1.65 -22.87 -13.34
CA ASP A 327 0.23 -23.28 -13.19
C ASP A 327 -0.39 -23.32 -11.78
N ARG A 328 0.37 -23.16 -10.69
CA ARG A 328 -0.19 -23.27 -9.32
C ARG A 328 -0.77 -21.99 -8.75
N PHE A 329 -0.64 -20.85 -9.45
CA PHE A 329 -0.99 -19.53 -8.89
C PHE A 329 -1.69 -18.59 -9.88
N ILE A 330 -2.32 -19.15 -10.92
CA ILE A 330 -3.11 -18.39 -11.92
C ILE A 330 -4.59 -18.27 -11.50
N SER A 331 -5.08 -19.06 -10.53
CA SER A 331 -6.46 -18.99 -10.03
C SER A 331 -6.65 -18.00 -8.88
#